data_AF-A0A7N0TZU0-F1
#
_entry.id   AF-A0A7N0TZU0-F1
#
_cell.length_a   1.000
_cell.length_b   1.000
_cell.length_c   1.000
_cell.angle_alpha   90.00
_cell.angle_beta   90.00
_cell.angle_gamma   90.00
#
_symmetry.space_group_name_H-M   'P 1'
#
loop_
_entity.id
_entity.type
_entity.pdbx_description
1 polymer ?
#
loop_
_entity_poly.entity_id
_entity_poly.type
_entity_poly.pdbx_seq_one_letter_code
_entity_poly.pdbx_strand_id
1 'polypeptide(L)'
;MAYSQFPLPLLIALITSSAVLPLSRSQLSESYYQTTCPKFEQILYADPRTRPFVDRYAEDQKAFFEDFAAAMQKLSALGVKGEKQGEVRYKCDAFNTLKT
;
A
#
# COMPACT_ATOMS: atom_id res chain seq x y z
N MET A 1 -50.77 -3.38 -15.37
CA MET A 1 -49.74 -3.77 -14.37
C MET A 1 -48.99 -4.97 -14.93
N ALA A 2 -47.96 -4.73 -15.74
CA ALA A 2 -47.11 -5.77 -16.29
C ALA A 2 -45.82 -5.81 -15.44
N TYR A 3 -45.85 -6.56 -14.34
CA TYR A 3 -44.63 -6.89 -13.62
C TYR A 3 -44.05 -8.11 -14.33
N SER A 4 -43.03 -7.88 -15.16
CA SER A 4 -42.28 -8.92 -15.84
C SER A 4 -41.72 -9.89 -14.81
N GLN A 5 -42.17 -11.13 -14.89
CA GLN A 5 -41.70 -12.26 -14.11
C GLN A 5 -40.26 -12.59 -14.56
N PHE A 6 -39.28 -11.87 -14.02
CA PHE A 6 -37.89 -12.30 -14.12
C PHE A 6 -37.78 -13.64 -13.39
N PRO A 7 -37.38 -14.73 -14.07
CA PRO A 7 -37.43 -16.04 -13.46
C PRO A 7 -36.36 -16.10 -12.37
N LEU A 8 -36.77 -16.43 -11.14
CA LEU A 8 -35.91 -16.73 -9.98
C LEU A 8 -34.58 -17.46 -10.32
N PRO A 9 -34.51 -18.43 -11.26
CA PRO A 9 -33.23 -19.06 -11.63
C PRO A 9 -32.18 -18.10 -12.19
N LEU A 10 -32.55 -16.97 -12.80
CA LEU A 10 -31.61 -16.01 -13.38
C LEU A 10 -30.87 -15.20 -12.29
N LEU A 11 -31.56 -14.88 -11.19
CA LEU A 11 -30.98 -14.26 -10.00
C LEU A 11 -30.01 -15.22 -9.29
N ILE A 12 -30.37 -16.50 -9.20
CA ILE A 12 -29.51 -17.53 -8.59
C ILE A 12 -28.24 -17.74 -9.43
N ALA A 13 -28.35 -17.74 -10.76
CA ALA A 13 -27.21 -17.87 -11.67
C ALA A 13 -26.21 -16.70 -11.57
N LEU A 14 -26.69 -15.47 -11.31
CA LEU A 14 -25.82 -14.31 -11.08
C LEU A 14 -25.05 -14.40 -9.75
N ILE A 15 -25.67 -14.94 -8.69
CA ILE A 15 -25.04 -15.12 -7.37
C ILE A 15 -24.02 -16.25 -7.38
N THR A 16 -24.24 -17.33 -8.12
CA THR A 16 -23.27 -18.43 -8.22
C THR A 16 -22.09 -18.09 -9.13
N SER A 17 -22.27 -17.20 -10.11
CA SER A 17 -21.20 -16.75 -11.01
C SER A 17 -20.14 -15.88 -10.31
N SER A 18 -20.51 -15.13 -9.26
CA SER A 18 -19.56 -14.29 -8.51
C SER A 18 -18.61 -15.09 -7.61
N ALA A 19 -18.91 -16.37 -7.33
CA ALA A 19 -18.09 -17.25 -6.49
C ALA A 19 -16.92 -17.94 -7.24
N VAL A 20 -16.84 -17.81 -8.58
CA VAL A 20 -15.85 -18.54 -9.41
C VAL A 20 -14.68 -17.66 -9.86
N LEU A 21 -14.74 -16.35 -9.65
CA LEU A 21 -13.58 -15.49 -9.86
C LEU A 21 -12.61 -15.72 -8.70
N PRO A 22 -11.39 -16.23 -8.92
CA PRO A 22 -10.37 -16.20 -7.90
C PRO A 22 -10.09 -14.72 -7.62
N LEU A 23 -10.67 -14.20 -6.54
CA LEU A 23 -10.28 -12.90 -6.02
C LEU A 23 -8.76 -12.99 -5.82
N SER A 24 -8.01 -12.16 -6.56
CA SER A 24 -6.58 -12.00 -6.35
C SER A 24 -6.35 -11.79 -4.85
N ARG A 25 -5.81 -12.81 -4.18
CA ARG A 25 -5.54 -12.73 -2.76
C ARG A 25 -4.33 -11.82 -2.62
N SER A 26 -4.50 -10.67 -1.96
CA SER A 26 -3.35 -9.91 -1.46
C SER A 26 -2.49 -10.87 -0.62
N GLN A 27 -1.22 -11.03 -1.01
CA GLN A 27 -0.22 -11.79 -0.24
C GLN A 27 0.01 -11.18 1.15
N LEU A 28 -0.32 -9.89 1.29
CA LEU A 28 -0.24 -9.17 2.55
C LEU A 28 -1.59 -9.30 3.26
N SER A 29 -1.61 -9.96 4.43
CA SER A 29 -2.75 -9.88 5.34
C SER A 29 -2.75 -8.51 6.03
N GLU A 30 -3.93 -7.97 6.31
CA GLU A 30 -4.06 -6.73 7.10
C GLU A 30 -3.34 -6.81 8.46
N SER A 31 -3.27 -8.03 9.01
CA SER A 31 -2.57 -8.37 10.24
C SER A 31 -1.06 -8.62 10.08
N TYR A 32 -0.51 -8.60 8.86
CA TYR A 32 0.88 -8.98 8.60
C TYR A 32 1.86 -8.14 9.45
N TYR A 33 1.59 -6.85 9.60
CA TYR A 33 2.41 -5.96 10.43
C TYR A 33 2.14 -6.09 11.94
N GLN A 34 1.02 -6.67 12.36
CA GLN A 34 0.74 -6.91 13.79
C GLN A 34 1.56 -8.07 14.34
N THR A 35 1.86 -9.07 13.52
CA THR A 35 2.68 -10.24 13.91
C THR A 35 4.16 -10.06 13.60
N THR A 36 4.50 -9.21 12.62
CA THR A 36 5.89 -9.04 12.15
C THR A 36 6.60 -7.84 12.80
N CYS A 37 5.89 -6.75 13.14
CA CYS A 37 6.53 -5.56 13.72
C CYS A 37 6.41 -5.52 15.26
N PRO A 38 7.47 -5.08 15.96
CA PRO A 38 7.43 -4.87 17.41
C PRO A 38 6.58 -3.64 17.68
N LYS A 39 5.51 -3.76 18.48
CA LYS A 39 4.61 -2.71 19.02
C LYS A 39 5.02 -1.26 18.69
N PHE A 40 4.91 -0.86 17.42
CA PHE A 40 5.63 0.30 16.88
C PHE A 40 5.20 1.59 17.55
N GLU A 41 3.88 1.76 17.69
CA GLU A 41 3.26 2.86 18.43
C GLU A 41 3.78 2.96 19.86
N GLN A 42 3.93 1.81 20.55
CA GLN A 42 4.42 1.80 21.94
C GLN A 42 5.90 2.20 22.02
N ILE A 43 6.71 1.80 21.05
CA ILE A 43 8.13 2.16 20.99
C ILE A 43 8.28 3.66 20.75
N LEU A 44 7.55 4.21 19.76
CA LEU A 44 7.59 5.64 19.47
C LEU A 44 7.06 6.49 20.62
N TYR A 45 6.01 6.03 21.30
CA TYR A 45 5.46 6.74 22.44
C TYR A 45 6.36 6.68 23.68
N ALA A 46 7.05 5.56 23.89
CA ALA A 46 7.92 5.37 25.06
C ALA A 46 9.24 6.15 24.97
N ASP A 47 9.78 6.37 23.77
CA ASP A 47 11.00 7.16 23.58
C ASP A 47 10.70 8.67 23.67
N PRO A 48 11.30 9.41 24.63
CA PRO A 48 11.07 10.84 24.80
C PRO A 48 11.38 11.69 23.57
N ARG A 49 12.23 11.21 22.65
CA ARG A 49 12.60 11.92 21.43
C ARG A 49 11.49 11.87 20.37
N THR A 50 10.70 10.81 20.36
CA THR A 50 9.63 10.59 19.37
C THR A 50 8.25 10.89 19.91
N ARG A 51 8.04 10.78 21.22
CA ARG A 51 6.76 11.05 21.88
C ARG A 51 6.10 12.38 21.49
N PRO A 52 6.79 13.53 21.44
CA PRO A 52 6.15 14.80 21.05
C PRO A 52 5.59 14.79 19.63
N PHE A 53 6.19 14.02 18.72
CA PHE A 53 5.67 13.86 17.36
C PHE A 53 4.44 12.96 17.33
N VAL A 54 4.44 11.89 18.14
CA VAL A 54 3.26 11.01 18.28
C VAL A 54 2.08 11.80 18.85
N ASP A 55 2.30 12.56 19.93
CA ASP A 55 1.26 13.40 20.54
C ASP A 55 0.73 14.42 19.51
N ARG A 56 1.61 15.12 18.79
CA ARG A 56 1.24 16.08 17.75
C ARG A 56 0.39 15.45 16.64
N TYR A 57 0.81 14.30 16.11
CA TYR A 57 0.12 13.67 14.98
C TYR A 57 -1.20 13.00 15.39
N ALA A 58 -1.35 12.62 16.66
CA ALA A 58 -2.61 12.15 17.20
C ALA A 58 -3.66 13.29 17.33
N GLU A 59 -3.21 14.51 17.63
CA GLU A 59 -4.06 15.69 17.78
C GLU A 59 -4.34 16.41 16.46
N ASP A 60 -3.35 16.45 15.54
CA ASP A 60 -3.42 17.17 14.27
C ASP A 60 -3.07 16.25 13.08
N GLN A 61 -4.11 15.71 12.45
CA GLN A 61 -4.00 14.88 11.26
C GLN A 61 -3.41 15.65 10.06
N LYS A 62 -3.64 16.96 9.94
CA LYS A 62 -3.09 17.75 8.83
C LYS A 62 -1.58 17.85 8.98
N ALA A 63 -1.09 18.12 10.19
CA ALA A 63 0.34 18.13 10.47
C ALA A 63 1.01 16.78 10.13
N PHE A 64 0.37 15.66 10.47
CA PHE A 64 0.86 14.32 10.09
C PHE A 64 1.05 14.20 8.57
N PHE A 65 0.03 14.54 7.77
CA PHE A 65 0.11 14.37 6.32
C PHE A 65 1.12 15.31 5.66
N GLU A 66 1.27 16.54 6.18
CA GLU A 66 2.29 17.49 5.71
C GLU A 66 3.69 16.95 5.95
N ASP A 67 3.99 16.50 7.17
CA ASP A 67 5.30 15.96 7.52
C ASP A 67 5.58 14.61 6.85
N PHE A 68 4.56 13.77 6.68
CA PHE A 68 4.65 12.51 5.94
C PHE A 68 5.04 12.74 4.48
N ALA A 69 4.37 13.68 3.79
CA ALA A 69 4.69 14.00 2.40
C ALA A 69 6.13 14.49 2.24
N ALA A 70 6.58 15.38 3.15
CA ALA A 70 7.95 15.86 3.16
C ALA A 70 8.97 14.73 3.45
N ALA A 71 8.66 13.82 4.36
CA ALA A 71 9.51 12.67 4.66
C ALA A 71 9.66 11.73 3.45
N MET A 72 8.56 11.44 2.74
CA MET A 72 8.57 10.59 1.55
C MET A 72 9.35 11.21 0.39
N GLN A 73 9.31 12.53 0.23
CA GLN A 73 10.16 13.25 -0.73
C GLN A 73 11.65 13.14 -0.38
N LYS A 74 12.01 13.26 0.91
CA LYS A 74 13.40 13.08 1.34
C LYS A 74 13.87 11.64 1.12
N LEU A 75 13.03 10.67 1.43
CA LEU A 75 13.33 9.25 1.25
C LEU A 75 13.51 8.90 -0.23
N SER A 76 12.67 9.44 -1.12
CA SER A 76 12.75 9.14 -2.56
C SER A 76 14.03 9.63 -3.22
N ALA A 77 14.70 10.63 -2.63
CA ALA A 77 15.98 11.16 -3.11
C ALA A 77 17.21 10.40 -2.55
N LEU A 78 17.04 9.53 -1.56
CA LEU A 78 18.15 8.87 -0.90
C LEU A 78 18.82 7.84 -1.83
N GLY A 79 20.11 8.06 -2.14
CA GLY A 79 20.90 7.11 -2.94
C GLY A 79 20.45 6.98 -4.41
N VAL A 80 19.69 7.95 -4.92
CA VAL A 80 19.28 7.95 -6.34
C VAL A 80 20.50 8.06 -7.25
N LYS A 81 20.52 7.21 -8.28
CA LYS A 81 21.57 7.20 -9.31
C LYS A 81 21.38 8.39 -10.25
N GLY A 82 22.37 9.27 -10.31
CA GLY A 82 22.44 10.35 -11.30
C GLY A 82 22.81 9.86 -12.70
N GLU A 83 22.93 10.80 -13.65
CA GLU A 83 23.05 10.54 -15.11
C GLU A 83 23.92 9.32 -15.48
N LYS A 84 25.23 9.37 -15.20
CA LYS A 84 26.20 8.33 -15.60
C LYS A 84 26.32 7.19 -14.57
N GLN A 85 25.45 7.14 -13.57
CA GLN A 85 25.56 6.22 -12.42
C GLN A 85 24.55 5.06 -12.50
N GLY A 86 23.76 4.98 -13.58
CA GLY A 86 22.76 3.94 -13.78
C GLY A 86 22.32 3.82 -15.25
N GLU A 87 21.22 3.12 -15.46
CA GLU A 87 20.60 2.95 -16.77
C GLU A 87 19.07 3.05 -16.64
N VAL A 88 18.42 3.50 -17.71
CA VAL A 88 16.96 3.35 -17.85
C VAL A 88 16.71 1.95 -18.39
N ARG A 89 16.08 1.09 -17.58
CA ARG A 89 15.84 -0.32 -17.93
C ARG A 89 14.64 -0.46 -18.85
N TYR A 90 14.75 -1.31 -19.87
CA TYR A 90 13.60 -1.72 -20.70
C TYR A 90 12.66 -2.67 -19.95
N LYS A 91 13.21 -3.44 -19.02
CA LYS A 91 12.48 -4.36 -18.13
C LYS A 91 12.92 -4.12 -16.68
N CYS A 92 11.99 -3.80 -15.78
CA CYS A 92 12.32 -3.41 -14.41
C CYS A 92 13.05 -4.50 -13.60
N ASP A 93 12.79 -5.77 -13.93
CA ASP A 93 13.31 -6.98 -13.29
C ASP A 93 14.63 -7.49 -13.87
N ALA A 94 15.19 -6.84 -14.89
CA ALA A 94 16.44 -7.23 -15.53
C ALA A 94 17.37 -6.05 -15.80
N PHE A 95 18.68 -6.31 -15.87
CA PHE A 95 19.64 -5.34 -16.39
C PHE A 95 19.61 -5.33 -17.92
N ASN A 96 19.94 -4.20 -18.54
CA ASN A 96 20.04 -4.15 -19.99
C ASN A 96 21.29 -4.92 -20.46
N THR A 97 21.14 -5.77 -21.48
CA THR A 97 22.27 -6.39 -22.16
C THR A 97 22.75 -5.47 -23.28
N LEU A 98 23.88 -4.80 -23.08
CA LEU A 98 24.52 -4.04 -24.15
C LEU A 98 25.18 -5.02 -25.12
N LYS A 99 24.76 -5.02 -26.39
CA LYS A 99 25.54 -5.65 -27.45
C LYS A 99 26.67 -4.69 -27.80
N THR A 100 27.83 -4.89 -27.18
CA THR A 100 29.10 -4.34 -27.66
C THR A 100 29.47 -4.96 -29.00
#